data_AF-A0A6A6ZWY4-F1
#
_entry.id   AF-A0A6A6ZWY4-F1
#
_cell.length_a   1.000
_cell.length_b   1.000
_cell.length_c   1.000
_cell.angle_alpha   90.00
_cell.angle_beta   90.00
_cell.angle_gamma   90.00
#
_symmetry.space_group_name_H-M   'P 1'
#
loop_
_entity.id
_entity.type
_entity.pdbx_description
1 polymer ?
#
loop_
_entity_poly.entity_id
_entity_poly.type
_entity_poly.pdbx_seq_one_letter_code
_entity_poly.pdbx_strand_id
1 'polypeptide(L)'
;MADKRAATPEGTIFDGPNALGETEANAHSKAGNTKWYFSAAAVVVEFLKHLPTHKRQYLRRIELHEDFKSVNRPEYHARGLIQYCVENLLLRIERHIGLLSNMLPLTSKYVDRRGSVQWRSQSSSNWIKGEEALYATWDWVEEALQLSARGMPRQCFKLTIDGSNREAQEAWDLIKHVALLQEAMNLWGAYHEKEAGPVKSDPYSFYSRWPVPWYMPAHFPQTIRDIMRGSSIVRFPGTDSAP
;
A
#
# COMPACT_ATOMS: atom_id res chain seq x y z
N MET A 1 4.00 63.99 -37.90
CA MET A 1 4.26 65.29 -37.25
C MET A 1 3.53 65.26 -35.93
N ALA A 2 4.27 65.26 -34.82
CA ALA A 2 3.71 65.23 -33.48
C ALA A 2 3.22 66.64 -33.09
N ASP A 3 2.12 66.73 -32.33
CA ASP A 3 2.12 67.56 -31.13
C ASP A 3 1.03 67.15 -30.12
N LYS A 4 1.39 67.28 -28.84
CA LYS A 4 0.62 66.92 -27.65
C LYS A 4 -0.35 68.05 -27.27
N ARG A 5 -1.51 67.71 -26.69
CA ARG A 5 -2.16 68.54 -25.65
C ARG A 5 -2.86 67.69 -24.59
N ALA A 6 -2.79 68.22 -23.37
CA ALA A 6 -3.18 67.63 -22.10
C ALA A 6 -4.56 68.13 -21.62
N ALA A 7 -5.09 67.36 -20.66
CA ALA A 7 -5.82 67.78 -19.43
C ALA A 7 -7.18 68.49 -19.57
N THR A 8 -8.22 68.31 -18.72
CA THR A 8 -8.49 67.56 -17.46
C THR A 8 -10.05 67.59 -17.25
N PRO A 9 -10.69 67.56 -16.05
CA PRO A 9 -11.52 66.44 -15.56
C PRO A 9 -12.94 66.87 -15.05
N GLU A 10 -13.76 65.93 -14.55
CA GLU A 10 -14.87 66.13 -13.57
C GLU A 10 -15.45 64.73 -13.23
N GLY A 11 -15.30 64.20 -12.01
CA GLY A 11 -16.21 64.32 -10.85
C GLY A 11 -17.17 63.10 -10.83
N THR A 12 -17.31 62.24 -9.82
CA THR A 12 -17.57 62.45 -8.38
C THR A 12 -17.30 61.16 -7.54
N ILE A 13 -17.31 61.30 -6.21
CA ILE A 13 -16.69 60.48 -5.15
C ILE A 13 -17.77 59.86 -4.20
N PHE A 14 -17.37 58.90 -3.34
CA PHE A 14 -17.90 58.46 -2.00
C PHE A 14 -18.92 57.29 -2.00
N ASP A 15 -18.90 56.27 -1.11
CA ASP A 15 -17.97 55.80 -0.06
C ASP A 15 -18.41 54.38 0.42
N GLY A 16 -17.53 53.61 1.07
CA GLY A 16 -17.82 52.26 1.66
C GLY A 16 -18.74 52.27 2.90
N PRO A 17 -19.00 51.13 3.59
CA PRO A 17 -17.95 50.49 4.42
C PRO A 17 -18.04 48.96 4.70
N ASN A 18 -16.89 48.40 5.07
CA ASN A 18 -16.59 47.36 6.07
C ASN A 18 -17.17 45.92 6.07
N ALA A 19 -16.20 44.99 6.20
CA ALA A 19 -16.09 43.90 7.19
C ALA A 19 -16.34 42.44 6.76
N LEU A 20 -15.48 41.59 7.34
CA LEU A 20 -15.39 40.12 7.34
C LEU A 20 -14.74 39.55 6.06
N GLY A 21 -13.45 39.21 6.00
CA GLY A 21 -12.55 38.68 7.02
C GLY A 21 -12.32 37.21 6.71
N GLU A 22 -11.28 36.89 5.95
CA GLU A 22 -10.71 35.54 5.93
C GLU A 22 -9.21 35.62 5.62
N THR A 23 -8.46 35.39 6.68
CA THR A 23 -7.03 35.13 6.71
C THR A 23 -6.71 33.90 5.85
N GLU A 24 -6.15 34.05 4.66
CA GLU A 24 -5.33 32.99 4.07
C GLU A 24 -3.99 32.98 4.80
N ALA A 25 -4.04 32.41 5.98
CA ALA A 25 -2.89 32.10 6.80
C ALA A 25 -1.94 31.22 5.99
N ASN A 26 -0.69 31.67 5.93
CA ASN A 26 0.51 30.87 5.75
C ASN A 26 0.34 29.45 6.31
N ALA A 27 0.00 28.51 5.45
CA ALA A 27 0.25 27.09 5.68
C ALA A 27 1.35 26.64 4.72
N HIS A 28 2.55 27.21 4.89
CA HIS A 28 3.78 26.52 4.54
C HIS A 28 3.92 25.27 5.42
N SER A 29 3.12 24.24 5.15
CA SER A 29 3.53 22.89 5.54
C SER A 29 4.61 22.48 4.55
N LYS A 30 5.82 22.19 5.05
CA LYS A 30 6.88 21.51 4.31
C LYS A 30 6.35 20.12 3.89
N ALA A 31 5.53 20.08 2.85
CA ALA A 31 5.03 18.84 2.28
C ALA A 31 6.23 18.14 1.63
N GLY A 32 6.70 17.06 2.27
CA GLY A 32 7.76 16.21 1.73
C GLY A 32 7.44 15.82 0.28
N ASN A 33 8.41 16.02 -0.60
CA ASN A 33 8.32 15.86 -2.05
C ASN A 33 8.17 14.38 -2.47
N THR A 34 7.12 13.71 -1.98
CA THR A 34 6.86 12.30 -2.29
C THR A 34 6.33 12.20 -3.70
N LYS A 35 7.21 11.77 -4.62
CA LYS A 35 6.85 11.48 -6.01
C LYS A 35 6.13 10.14 -6.07
N TRP A 36 5.12 10.07 -6.92
CA TRP A 36 4.31 8.88 -7.13
C TRP A 36 4.49 8.35 -8.56
N TYR A 37 4.55 7.03 -8.70
CA TYR A 37 4.88 6.36 -9.96
C TYR A 37 3.81 5.34 -10.33
N PHE A 38 3.86 4.86 -11.57
CA PHE A 38 3.20 3.61 -11.93
C PHE A 38 4.03 2.45 -11.38
N SER A 39 3.35 1.44 -10.84
CA SER A 39 4.03 0.22 -10.40
C SER A 39 4.68 -0.50 -11.58
N ALA A 40 5.75 -1.24 -11.34
CA ALA A 40 6.37 -2.10 -12.34
C ALA A 40 5.36 -3.07 -12.96
N ALA A 41 4.44 -3.62 -12.16
CA ALA A 41 3.37 -4.49 -12.66
C ALA A 41 2.48 -3.80 -13.71
N ALA A 42 1.99 -2.60 -13.42
CA ALA A 42 1.16 -1.81 -14.35
C ALA A 42 1.91 -1.47 -15.65
N VAL A 43 3.20 -1.08 -15.55
CA VAL A 43 4.04 -0.79 -16.72
C VAL A 43 4.20 -2.04 -17.59
N VAL A 44 4.45 -3.21 -16.98
CA VAL A 44 4.57 -4.46 -17.71
C VAL A 44 3.26 -4.91 -18.34
N VAL A 45 2.12 -4.72 -17.68
CA VAL A 45 0.80 -4.99 -18.29
C VAL A 45 0.63 -4.17 -19.58
N GLU A 46 0.96 -2.88 -19.55
CA GLU A 46 0.86 -2.03 -20.74
C GLU A 46 1.87 -2.42 -21.83
N PHE A 47 3.08 -2.83 -21.45
CA PHE A 47 4.07 -3.37 -22.39
C PHE A 47 3.57 -4.66 -23.07
N LEU A 48 3.08 -5.64 -22.29
CA LEU A 48 2.62 -6.92 -22.82
C LEU A 48 1.38 -6.78 -23.72
N LYS A 49 0.52 -5.80 -23.44
CA LYS A 49 -0.62 -5.46 -24.28
C LYS A 49 -0.21 -5.11 -25.72
N HIS A 50 0.91 -4.43 -25.89
CA HIS A 50 1.46 -4.05 -27.20
C HIS A 50 2.38 -5.10 -27.82
N LEU A 51 2.74 -6.14 -27.08
CA LEU A 51 3.60 -7.21 -27.58
C LEU A 51 2.75 -8.26 -28.33
N PRO A 52 3.07 -8.62 -29.59
CA PRO A 52 2.34 -9.66 -30.32
C PRO A 52 2.30 -11.00 -29.59
N THR A 53 1.19 -11.73 -29.68
CA THR A 53 0.97 -13.02 -29.01
C THR A 53 2.11 -14.01 -29.23
N HIS A 54 2.60 -14.15 -30.46
CA HIS A 54 3.70 -15.07 -30.77
C HIS A 54 4.97 -14.73 -29.97
N LYS A 55 5.24 -13.44 -29.69
CA LYS A 55 6.38 -13.02 -28.86
C LYS A 55 6.12 -13.28 -27.38
N ARG A 56 4.90 -13.01 -26.90
CA ARG A 56 4.50 -13.30 -25.50
C ARG A 56 4.64 -14.78 -25.15
N GLN A 57 4.37 -15.68 -26.11
CA GLN A 57 4.54 -17.12 -25.94
C GLN A 57 5.99 -17.58 -25.78
N TYR A 58 6.99 -16.76 -26.14
CA TYR A 58 8.41 -17.06 -25.91
C TYR A 58 8.94 -16.51 -24.59
N LEU A 59 8.19 -15.64 -23.90
CA LEU A 59 8.60 -15.14 -22.59
C LEU A 59 8.61 -16.29 -21.57
N ARG A 60 9.64 -16.34 -20.72
CA ARG A 60 9.78 -17.36 -19.68
C ARG A 60 9.86 -16.77 -18.30
N ARG A 61 10.45 -15.58 -18.18
CA ARG A 61 10.63 -14.90 -16.90
C ARG A 61 10.42 -13.41 -17.06
N ILE A 62 9.71 -12.81 -16.10
CA ILE A 62 9.57 -11.37 -15.92
C ILE A 62 9.89 -11.07 -14.45
N GLU A 63 10.84 -10.17 -14.24
CA GLU A 63 11.17 -9.65 -12.91
C GLU A 63 10.62 -8.23 -12.81
N LEU A 64 9.82 -7.98 -11.78
CA LEU A 64 9.18 -6.71 -11.51
C LEU A 64 9.80 -6.11 -10.26
N HIS A 65 10.61 -5.06 -10.42
CA HIS A 65 11.19 -4.33 -9.30
C HIS A 65 10.36 -3.09 -9.01
N GLU A 66 9.60 -3.13 -7.91
CA GLU A 66 8.93 -1.96 -7.39
C GLU A 66 9.99 -1.11 -6.66
N ASP A 67 10.63 -0.18 -7.37
CA ASP A 67 11.69 0.68 -6.81
C ASP A 67 11.15 1.96 -6.18
N PHE A 68 9.92 2.37 -6.57
CA PHE A 68 9.29 3.58 -6.09
C PHE A 68 7.88 3.34 -5.57
N LYS A 69 7.39 4.33 -4.82
CA LYS A 69 6.02 4.34 -4.33
C LYS A 69 5.04 4.51 -5.48
N SER A 70 4.06 3.61 -5.53
CA SER A 70 3.14 3.52 -6.65
C SER A 70 1.75 4.02 -6.29
N VAL A 71 1.09 4.67 -7.25
CA VAL A 71 -0.31 5.13 -7.08
C VAL A 71 -1.30 3.97 -7.05
N ASN A 72 -2.49 4.25 -6.52
CA ASN A 72 -3.71 3.46 -6.76
C ASN A 72 -3.66 1.97 -6.37
N ARG A 73 -3.25 1.67 -5.13
CA ARG A 73 -3.29 0.30 -4.58
C ARG A 73 -2.46 -0.71 -5.40
N PRO A 74 -1.12 -0.51 -5.44
CA PRO A 74 -0.22 -1.31 -6.26
C PRO A 74 -0.21 -2.81 -5.95
N GLU A 75 -0.67 -3.24 -4.78
CA GLU A 75 -0.85 -4.65 -4.45
C GLU A 75 -1.69 -5.36 -5.52
N TYR A 76 -2.73 -4.71 -6.04
CA TYR A 76 -3.68 -5.28 -7.01
C TYR A 76 -3.18 -5.31 -8.45
N HIS A 77 -2.12 -4.59 -8.79
CA HIS A 77 -1.71 -4.43 -10.19
C HIS A 77 -1.24 -5.75 -10.84
N ALA A 78 -0.80 -6.73 -10.04
CA ALA A 78 -0.46 -8.07 -10.53
C ALA A 78 -1.65 -8.82 -11.15
N ARG A 79 -2.90 -8.43 -10.85
CA ARG A 79 -4.09 -9.01 -11.48
C ARG A 79 -4.10 -8.83 -13.01
N GLY A 80 -3.57 -7.72 -13.51
CA GLY A 80 -3.47 -7.48 -14.96
C GLY A 80 -2.57 -8.47 -15.70
N LEU A 81 -1.73 -9.22 -14.96
CA LEU A 81 -0.83 -10.22 -15.53
C LEU A 81 -1.47 -11.60 -15.68
N ILE A 82 -2.67 -11.81 -15.13
CA ILE A 82 -3.36 -13.12 -15.13
C ILE A 82 -3.53 -13.64 -16.56
N GLN A 83 -4.06 -12.81 -17.47
CA GLN A 83 -4.31 -13.21 -18.85
C GLN A 83 -3.04 -13.69 -19.58
N TYR A 84 -1.89 -13.08 -19.29
CA TYR A 84 -0.62 -13.46 -19.92
C TYR A 84 -0.03 -14.73 -19.33
N CYS A 85 -0.26 -14.98 -18.04
CA CYS A 85 0.10 -16.25 -17.41
C CYS A 85 -0.78 -17.41 -17.92
N VAL A 86 -2.06 -17.15 -18.22
CA VAL A 86 -2.97 -18.13 -18.83
C VAL A 86 -2.57 -18.39 -20.29
N GLU A 87 -2.25 -17.35 -21.06
CA GLU A 87 -1.77 -17.45 -22.44
C GLU A 87 -0.47 -18.26 -22.56
N ASN A 88 0.41 -18.16 -21.57
CA ASN A 88 1.71 -18.81 -21.53
C ASN A 88 1.98 -19.43 -20.15
N LEU A 89 1.64 -20.70 -19.99
CA LEU A 89 1.80 -21.46 -18.74
C LEU A 89 3.27 -21.64 -18.30
N LEU A 90 4.22 -21.37 -19.19
CA LEU A 90 5.65 -21.40 -18.89
C LEU A 90 6.19 -20.04 -18.40
N LEU A 91 5.37 -18.99 -18.42
CA LEU A 91 5.74 -17.68 -17.91
C LEU A 91 5.84 -17.71 -16.38
N ARG A 92 6.96 -17.21 -15.87
CA ARG A 92 7.22 -16.99 -14.44
C ARG A 92 7.37 -15.50 -14.18
N ILE A 93 6.72 -15.00 -13.14
CA ILE A 93 6.70 -13.60 -12.72
C ILE A 93 7.22 -13.55 -11.29
N GLU A 94 8.27 -12.78 -11.08
CA GLU A 94 8.84 -12.54 -9.75
C GLU A 94 8.73 -11.05 -9.46
N ARG A 95 7.94 -10.71 -8.43
CA ARG A 95 7.72 -9.32 -8.03
C ARG A 95 8.49 -9.03 -6.76
N HIS A 96 9.37 -8.05 -6.83
CA HIS A 96 10.24 -7.59 -5.75
C HIS A 96 9.76 -6.23 -5.26
N ILE A 97 9.66 -6.06 -3.96
CA ILE A 97 9.19 -4.82 -3.35
C ILE A 97 9.85 -4.59 -2.00
N GLY A 98 10.32 -3.36 -1.75
CA GLY A 98 10.84 -2.99 -0.44
C GLY A 98 9.76 -2.58 0.55
N LEU A 99 9.81 -3.13 1.77
CA LEU A 99 8.84 -2.83 2.81
C LEU A 99 8.83 -1.33 3.15
N LEU A 100 10.01 -0.73 3.35
CA LEU A 100 10.14 0.66 3.77
C LEU A 100 10.14 1.66 2.61
N SER A 101 10.73 1.28 1.48
CA SER A 101 10.87 2.15 0.31
C SER A 101 9.57 2.29 -0.50
N ASN A 102 8.71 1.27 -0.49
CA ASN A 102 7.58 1.18 -1.40
C ASN A 102 6.23 1.03 -0.70
N MET A 103 6.16 0.18 0.34
CA MET A 103 4.89 -0.06 1.03
C MET A 103 4.61 1.01 2.09
N LEU A 104 5.66 1.48 2.77
CA LEU A 104 5.57 2.42 3.88
C LEU A 104 6.11 3.82 3.53
N PRO A 105 5.78 4.85 4.35
CA PRO A 105 4.62 4.90 5.24
C PRO A 105 3.30 4.75 4.47
N LEU A 106 2.17 4.43 5.12
CA LEU A 106 0.88 4.35 4.41
C LEU A 106 0.33 5.76 4.05
N THR A 107 0.91 6.41 3.05
CA THR A 107 0.52 7.77 2.63
C THR A 107 -0.56 7.72 1.54
N SER A 108 -1.71 7.11 1.79
CA SER A 108 -2.80 7.19 0.81
C SER A 108 -3.57 8.49 0.97
N LYS A 109 -3.85 9.17 -0.15
CA LYS A 109 -4.98 10.10 -0.23
C LYS A 109 -6.27 9.27 -0.11
N TYR A 110 -7.15 9.60 0.82
CA TYR A 110 -8.54 9.13 0.75
C TYR A 110 -9.46 10.33 0.65
N VAL A 111 -10.52 10.18 -0.13
CA VAL A 111 -11.64 11.11 -0.12
C VAL A 111 -12.52 10.67 1.05
N ASP A 112 -12.66 11.51 2.07
CA ASP A 112 -13.57 11.22 3.17
C ASP A 112 -15.04 11.23 2.69
N ARG A 113 -15.98 10.81 3.55
CA ARG A 113 -17.41 10.80 3.20
C ARG A 113 -17.99 12.18 2.84
N ARG A 114 -17.25 13.27 3.09
CA ARG A 114 -17.62 14.65 2.79
C ARG A 114 -16.97 15.15 1.49
N GLY A 115 -16.29 14.28 0.74
CA GLY A 115 -15.61 14.66 -0.50
C GLY A 115 -14.24 15.30 -0.29
N SER A 116 -13.73 15.36 0.94
CA SER A 116 -12.45 16.02 1.24
C SER A 116 -11.28 15.06 1.07
N VAL A 117 -10.27 15.46 0.29
CA VAL A 117 -9.02 14.71 0.14
C VAL A 117 -8.21 14.85 1.43
N GLN A 118 -8.21 13.81 2.25
CA GLN A 118 -7.37 13.72 3.44
C GLN A 118 -6.15 12.83 3.18
N TRP A 119 -5.04 13.20 3.80
CA TRP A 119 -3.84 12.37 3.84
C TRP A 119 -3.95 11.40 5.02
N ARG A 120 -3.90 10.09 4.77
CA ARG A 120 -4.03 9.07 5.81
C ARG A 120 -2.92 9.03 6.84
N SER A 121 -1.80 9.68 6.54
CA SER A 121 -0.70 9.88 7.48
C SER A 121 0.24 10.90 6.87
N GLN A 122 0.05 12.18 7.19
CA GLN A 122 1.22 13.00 7.51
C GLN A 122 1.39 12.89 9.01
N SER A 123 1.74 11.69 9.50
CA SER A 123 2.42 11.65 10.79
C SER A 123 3.64 12.52 10.63
N SER A 124 3.62 13.72 11.23
CA SER A 124 4.72 14.69 11.30
C SER A 124 5.89 14.17 12.15
N SER A 125 6.00 12.85 12.26
CA SER A 125 6.76 12.17 13.27
C SER A 125 7.53 11.03 12.62
N ASN A 126 8.79 10.91 12.98
CA ASN A 126 9.80 10.05 12.36
C ASN A 126 9.64 8.56 12.70
N TRP A 127 8.44 8.08 13.00
CA TRP A 127 8.15 6.72 13.48
C TRP A 127 7.00 6.12 12.68
N ILE A 128 7.18 4.84 12.31
CA ILE A 128 6.16 4.03 11.64
C ILE A 128 5.44 3.25 12.72
N LYS A 129 4.11 3.33 12.76
CA LYS A 129 3.31 2.51 13.69
C LYS A 129 3.36 1.05 13.25
N GLY A 130 3.49 0.14 14.20
CA GLY A 130 3.49 -1.31 13.92
C GLY A 130 2.25 -1.78 13.15
N GLU A 131 1.09 -1.19 13.44
CA GLU A 131 -0.15 -1.45 12.69
C GLU A 131 -0.05 -1.05 11.21
N GLU A 132 0.64 0.05 10.88
CA GLU A 132 0.83 0.44 9.48
C GLU A 132 1.70 -0.57 8.75
N ALA A 133 2.78 -1.04 9.38
CA ALA A 133 3.63 -2.08 8.82
C ALA A 133 2.87 -3.40 8.63
N LEU A 134 2.05 -3.80 9.61
CA LEU A 134 1.19 -4.97 9.52
C LEU A 134 0.21 -4.85 8.33
N TYR A 135 -0.50 -3.73 8.22
CA TYR A 135 -1.50 -3.52 7.17
C TYR A 135 -0.89 -3.42 5.78
N ALA A 136 0.20 -2.67 5.66
CA ALA A 136 0.94 -2.55 4.41
C ALA A 136 1.43 -3.92 3.94
N THR A 137 2.05 -4.70 4.83
CA THR A 137 2.55 -6.04 4.49
C THR A 137 1.42 -6.99 4.16
N TRP A 138 0.36 -7.02 4.97
CA TRP A 138 -0.74 -7.95 4.80
C TRP A 138 -1.53 -7.70 3.50
N ASP A 139 -1.78 -6.44 3.12
CA ASP A 139 -2.46 -6.12 1.85
C ASP A 139 -1.74 -6.73 0.64
N TRP A 140 -0.40 -6.75 0.66
CA TRP A 140 0.42 -7.36 -0.38
C TRP A 140 0.46 -8.90 -0.31
N VAL A 141 0.60 -9.44 0.89
CA VAL A 141 0.61 -10.90 1.12
C VAL A 141 -0.73 -11.50 0.71
N GLU A 142 -1.83 -10.95 1.20
CA GLU A 142 -3.18 -11.43 0.94
C GLU A 142 -3.51 -11.36 -0.55
N GLU A 143 -3.16 -10.26 -1.22
CA GLU A 143 -3.42 -10.14 -2.65
C GLU A 143 -2.63 -11.18 -3.45
N ALA A 144 -1.34 -11.39 -3.14
CA ALA A 144 -0.53 -12.40 -3.81
C ALA A 144 -1.13 -13.81 -3.67
N LEU A 145 -1.57 -14.19 -2.46
CA LEU A 145 -2.19 -15.49 -2.19
C LEU A 145 -3.48 -15.69 -2.99
N GLN A 146 -4.25 -14.61 -3.19
CA GLN A 146 -5.53 -14.68 -3.89
C GLN A 146 -5.40 -14.70 -5.42
N LEU A 147 -4.22 -14.41 -6.00
CA LEU A 147 -4.02 -14.42 -7.45
C LEU A 147 -4.38 -15.76 -8.09
N SER A 148 -4.05 -16.88 -7.43
CA SER A 148 -4.41 -18.20 -7.97
C SER A 148 -5.91 -18.46 -7.97
N ALA A 149 -6.61 -18.04 -6.91
CA ALA A 149 -8.07 -18.11 -6.85
C ALA A 149 -8.74 -17.24 -7.93
N ARG A 150 -8.04 -16.21 -8.43
CA ARG A 150 -8.48 -15.34 -9.53
C ARG A 150 -8.12 -15.87 -10.93
N GLY A 151 -7.56 -17.08 -11.03
CA GLY A 151 -7.24 -17.72 -12.30
C GLY A 151 -5.79 -17.60 -12.73
N MET A 152 -4.90 -17.02 -11.91
CA MET A 152 -3.47 -17.11 -12.19
C MET A 152 -2.98 -18.55 -11.97
N PRO A 153 -2.24 -19.17 -12.91
CA PRO A 153 -1.67 -20.48 -12.67
C PRO A 153 -0.69 -20.45 -11.48
N ARG A 154 -0.81 -21.43 -10.57
CA ARG A 154 -0.15 -21.45 -9.25
C ARG A 154 1.36 -21.24 -9.27
N GLN A 155 2.03 -21.69 -10.32
CA GLN A 155 3.49 -21.64 -10.43
C GLN A 155 3.99 -20.38 -11.14
N CYS A 156 3.10 -19.51 -11.64
CA CYS A 156 3.48 -18.36 -12.45
C CYS A 156 3.91 -17.15 -11.63
N PHE A 157 3.66 -17.08 -10.33
CA PHE A 157 3.90 -15.87 -9.56
C PHE A 157 4.59 -16.13 -8.24
N LYS A 158 5.54 -15.25 -7.91
CA LYS A 158 6.16 -15.13 -6.59
C LYS A 158 6.24 -13.67 -6.19
N LEU A 159 6.05 -13.42 -4.90
CA LEU A 159 6.28 -12.11 -4.28
C LEU A 159 7.48 -12.20 -3.36
N THR A 160 8.41 -11.26 -3.49
CA THR A 160 9.55 -11.10 -2.59
C THR A 160 9.44 -9.74 -1.95
N ILE A 161 9.26 -9.72 -0.63
CA ILE A 161 9.28 -8.50 0.17
C ILE A 161 10.68 -8.36 0.73
N ASP A 162 11.41 -7.33 0.27
CA ASP A 162 12.77 -7.08 0.72
C ASP A 162 12.76 -6.63 2.19
N GLY A 163 13.34 -7.50 3.01
CA GLY A 163 13.56 -7.35 4.43
C GLY A 163 15.02 -7.13 4.81
N SER A 164 15.91 -6.86 3.87
CA SER A 164 17.36 -6.90 4.11
C SER A 164 17.87 -5.87 5.13
N ASN A 165 17.14 -4.78 5.37
CA ASN A 165 17.52 -3.78 6.36
C ASN A 165 16.91 -4.07 7.76
N ARG A 166 17.54 -3.48 8.78
CA ARG A 166 17.19 -3.71 10.19
C ARG A 166 15.74 -3.34 10.50
N GLU A 167 15.30 -2.18 10.03
CA GLU A 167 13.96 -1.67 10.31
C GLU A 167 12.87 -2.54 9.66
N ALA A 168 13.14 -3.14 8.51
CA ALA A 168 12.25 -4.11 7.87
C ALA A 168 12.22 -5.44 8.64
N GLN A 169 13.34 -5.89 9.21
CA GLN A 169 13.36 -7.05 10.11
C GLN A 169 12.57 -6.77 11.40
N GLU A 170 12.70 -5.59 12.00
CA GLU A 170 11.93 -5.20 13.19
C GLU A 170 10.41 -5.19 12.89
N ALA A 171 10.01 -4.68 11.71
CA ALA A 171 8.63 -4.75 11.25
C ALA A 171 8.15 -6.19 11.03
N TRP A 172 9.00 -7.05 10.47
CA TRP A 172 8.70 -8.46 10.27
C TRP A 172 8.58 -9.23 11.59
N ASP A 173 9.44 -8.93 12.56
CA ASP A 173 9.34 -9.46 13.92
C ASP A 173 8.02 -9.09 14.56
N LEU A 174 7.58 -7.84 14.43
CA LEU A 174 6.27 -7.41 14.92
C LEU A 174 5.14 -8.23 14.29
N ILE A 175 5.18 -8.47 12.98
CA ILE A 175 4.17 -9.28 12.28
C ILE A 175 4.14 -10.72 12.80
N LYS A 176 5.32 -11.33 13.05
CA LYS A 176 5.40 -12.66 13.69
C LYS A 176 4.80 -12.67 15.09
N HIS A 177 5.06 -11.63 15.90
CA HIS A 177 4.45 -11.51 17.23
C HIS A 177 2.93 -11.42 17.16
N VAL A 178 2.37 -10.66 16.21
CA VAL A 178 0.92 -10.57 16.00
C VAL A 178 0.34 -11.95 15.63
N ALA A 179 1.02 -12.73 14.79
CA ALA A 179 0.59 -14.08 14.42
C ALA A 179 0.54 -15.03 15.63
N LEU A 180 1.59 -15.00 16.46
CA LEU A 180 1.66 -15.79 17.70
C LEU A 180 0.58 -15.38 18.69
N LEU A 181 0.35 -14.08 18.87
CA LEU A 181 -0.69 -13.57 19.76
C LEU A 181 -2.08 -14.00 19.29
N GLN A 182 -2.35 -13.97 17.98
CA GLN A 182 -3.62 -14.44 17.45
C GLN A 182 -3.82 -15.94 17.70
N GLU A 183 -2.80 -16.77 17.49
CA GLU A 183 -2.86 -18.20 17.80
C GLU A 183 -3.12 -18.46 19.29
N ALA A 184 -2.39 -17.78 20.17
CA ALA A 184 -2.57 -17.90 21.61
C ALA A 184 -4.01 -17.51 22.03
N MET A 185 -4.55 -16.43 21.45
CA MET A 185 -5.91 -15.98 21.73
C MET A 185 -6.98 -16.93 21.18
N ASN A 186 -6.76 -17.51 20.00
CA ASN A 186 -7.65 -18.52 19.45
C ASN A 186 -7.66 -19.79 20.34
N LEU A 187 -6.50 -20.22 20.85
CA LEU A 187 -6.40 -21.35 21.78
C LEU A 187 -7.08 -21.05 23.12
N TRP A 188 -6.86 -19.86 23.66
CA TRP A 188 -7.53 -19.40 24.89
C TRP A 188 -9.05 -19.36 24.71
N GLY A 189 -9.52 -18.82 23.59
CA GLY A 189 -10.94 -18.78 23.23
C GLY A 189 -11.53 -20.19 23.15
N ALA A 190 -10.87 -21.11 22.45
CA ALA A 190 -11.32 -22.50 22.36
C ALA A 190 -11.37 -23.20 23.73
N TYR A 191 -10.36 -22.99 24.58
CA TYR A 191 -10.32 -23.58 25.93
C TYR A 191 -11.42 -23.06 26.85
N HIS A 192 -11.80 -21.79 26.69
CA HIS A 192 -12.84 -21.15 27.51
C HIS A 192 -14.23 -21.11 26.84
N GLU A 193 -14.42 -21.75 25.68
CA GLU A 193 -15.64 -21.67 24.87
C GLU A 193 -16.06 -20.22 24.59
N LYS A 194 -15.07 -19.36 24.37
CA LYS A 194 -15.23 -17.95 24.05
C LYS A 194 -14.78 -17.67 22.63
N GLU A 195 -15.68 -17.06 21.87
CA GLU A 195 -15.36 -16.52 20.56
C GLU A 195 -14.95 -15.05 20.68
N ALA A 196 -14.27 -14.54 19.64
CA ALA A 196 -14.06 -13.11 19.49
C ALA A 196 -15.43 -12.43 19.47
N GLY A 197 -15.59 -11.33 20.22
CA GLY A 197 -16.74 -10.46 20.05
C GLY A 197 -16.80 -9.92 18.60
N PRO A 198 -17.89 -9.30 18.16
CA PRO A 198 -17.88 -8.62 16.86
C PRO A 198 -16.84 -7.49 16.87
N VAL A 199 -16.07 -7.32 15.79
CA VAL A 199 -15.06 -6.25 15.65
C VAL A 199 -15.60 -4.89 16.10
N LYS A 200 -16.85 -4.57 15.75
CA LYS A 200 -17.52 -3.29 16.07
C LYS A 200 -17.75 -3.05 17.57
N SER A 201 -17.66 -4.09 18.40
CA SER A 201 -17.73 -3.97 19.86
C SER A 201 -16.38 -3.61 20.50
N ASP A 202 -15.29 -3.70 19.72
CA ASP A 202 -13.97 -3.28 20.16
C ASP A 202 -13.88 -1.74 20.12
N PRO A 203 -13.58 -1.05 21.25
CA PRO A 203 -13.43 0.40 21.30
C PRO A 203 -12.38 0.95 20.31
N TYR A 204 -11.41 0.13 19.90
CA TYR A 204 -10.35 0.49 18.96
C TYR A 204 -10.69 0.20 17.49
N SER A 205 -11.84 -0.42 17.21
CA SER A 205 -12.27 -0.75 15.84
C SER A 205 -12.50 0.47 14.93
N PHE A 206 -12.69 1.66 15.51
CA PHE A 206 -12.78 2.91 14.76
C PHE A 206 -11.42 3.37 14.21
N TYR A 207 -10.32 2.95 14.83
CA TYR A 207 -8.96 3.39 14.50
C TYR A 207 -8.16 2.31 13.77
N SER A 208 -8.52 1.04 13.96
CA SER A 208 -7.77 -0.11 13.46
C SER A 208 -8.65 -0.97 12.54
N ARG A 209 -8.17 -1.27 11.32
CA ARG A 209 -8.89 -2.14 10.35
C ARG A 209 -9.09 -3.55 10.93
N TRP A 210 -8.10 -4.04 11.65
CA TRP A 210 -8.10 -5.31 12.37
C TRP A 210 -7.55 -5.06 13.76
N PRO A 211 -8.40 -4.87 14.79
CA PRO A 211 -7.90 -4.76 16.15
C PRO A 211 -7.15 -6.06 16.51
N VAL A 212 -5.85 -5.93 16.71
CA VAL A 212 -5.02 -7.06 17.10
C VAL A 212 -5.31 -7.42 18.56
N PRO A 213 -5.15 -8.69 18.96
CA PRO A 213 -4.72 -9.81 18.12
C PRO A 213 -5.86 -10.65 17.50
N TRP A 214 -7.13 -10.40 17.82
CA TRP A 214 -8.21 -11.36 17.51
C TRP A 214 -8.76 -11.27 16.07
N TYR A 215 -8.64 -10.13 15.40
CA TYR A 215 -9.42 -9.84 14.19
C TYR A 215 -8.65 -9.88 12.86
N MET A 216 -7.41 -10.36 12.88
CA MET A 216 -6.71 -10.71 11.64
C MET A 216 -7.42 -11.90 10.95
N PRO A 217 -7.33 -12.07 9.62
CA PRO A 217 -7.96 -13.19 8.93
C PRO A 217 -7.53 -14.55 9.53
N ALA A 218 -8.44 -15.53 9.58
CA ALA A 218 -8.16 -16.82 10.25
C ALA A 218 -6.92 -17.56 9.71
N HIS A 219 -6.60 -17.37 8.43
CA HIS A 219 -5.43 -17.97 7.79
C HIS A 219 -4.13 -17.18 8.03
N PHE A 220 -4.18 -16.00 8.65
CA PHE A 220 -3.03 -15.13 8.88
C PHE A 220 -1.87 -15.86 9.59
N PRO A 221 -2.06 -16.52 10.74
CA PRO A 221 -0.92 -17.14 11.43
C PRO A 221 -0.28 -18.28 10.63
N GLN A 222 -1.11 -19.11 9.98
CA GLN A 222 -0.61 -20.18 9.11
C GLN A 222 0.16 -19.61 7.92
N THR A 223 -0.32 -18.53 7.30
CA THR A 223 0.40 -17.83 6.22
C THR A 223 1.76 -17.34 6.67
N ILE A 224 1.87 -16.71 7.85
CA ILE A 224 3.17 -16.25 8.37
C ILE A 224 4.11 -17.43 8.59
N ARG A 225 3.62 -18.55 9.15
CA ARG A 225 4.42 -19.79 9.28
C ARG A 225 4.90 -20.33 7.94
N ASP A 226 4.06 -20.30 6.91
CA ASP A 226 4.43 -20.78 5.57
C ASP A 226 5.46 -19.87 4.89
N ILE A 227 5.41 -18.56 5.13
CA ILE A 227 6.44 -17.62 4.67
C ILE A 227 7.77 -17.92 5.37
N MET A 228 7.77 -18.10 6.70
CA MET A 228 8.98 -18.42 7.48
C MET A 228 9.61 -19.74 7.06
N ARG A 229 8.81 -20.75 6.69
CA ARG A 229 9.29 -22.06 6.23
C ARG A 229 9.72 -22.07 4.76
N GLY A 230 9.52 -20.98 4.03
CA GLY A 230 9.78 -20.90 2.59
C GLY A 230 8.83 -21.75 1.73
N SER A 231 7.69 -22.20 2.28
CA SER A 231 6.66 -22.97 1.56
C SER A 231 5.60 -22.08 0.89
N SER A 232 5.59 -20.78 1.20
CA SER A 232 4.70 -19.79 0.58
C SER A 232 5.24 -19.29 -0.78
N ILE A 233 4.34 -18.78 -1.62
CA ILE A 233 4.69 -18.00 -2.82
C ILE A 233 5.24 -16.61 -2.47
N VAL A 234 5.02 -16.17 -1.22
CA VAL A 234 5.58 -14.95 -0.66
C VAL A 234 6.86 -15.28 0.09
N ARG A 235 7.90 -14.49 -0.12
CA ARG A 235 9.20 -14.61 0.54
C ARG A 235 9.57 -13.32 1.25
N PHE A 236 10.25 -13.46 2.37
CA PHE A 236 10.86 -12.36 3.12
C PHE A 236 12.35 -12.68 3.34
N PRO A 237 13.23 -12.36 2.36
CA PRO A 237 14.67 -12.63 2.47
C PRO A 237 15.29 -11.81 3.60
N GLY A 238 16.33 -12.34 4.23
CA GLY A 238 16.94 -11.78 5.44
C GLY A 238 16.53 -12.48 6.74
N THR A 239 15.69 -13.52 6.64
CA THR A 239 15.30 -14.41 7.74
C THR A 239 16.32 -15.52 8.03
N ASP A 240 17.44 -15.57 7.29
CA ASP A 240 18.54 -16.53 7.46
C ASP A 240 19.47 -16.19 8.65
N SER A 241 18.89 -15.74 9.76
CA SER A 241 19.50 -15.87 11.08
C SER A 241 18.65 -16.84 11.89
N ALA A 242 18.69 -18.12 11.50
CA ALA A 242 18.46 -19.17 12.47
C ALA A 242 19.64 -19.17 13.48
N PRO A 243 19.39 -19.35 14.78
CA PRO A 243 20.46 -19.53 15.77
C PRO A 243 21.31 -20.77 15.48
#